data_AF-A0AAV3KXL9-F1
#
_entry.id   AF-A0AAV3KXL9-F1
#
_cell.length_a   1.000
_cell.length_b   1.000
_cell.length_c   1.000
_cell.angle_alpha   90.00
_cell.angle_beta   90.00
_cell.angle_gamma   90.00
#
_symmetry.space_group_name_H-M   'P 1'
#
loop_
_entity.id
_entity.type
_entity.pdbx_description
1 polymer ?
#
loop_
_entity_poly.entity_id
_entity_poly.type
_entity_poly.pdbx_seq_one_letter_code
_entity_poly.pdbx_strand_id
1 'polypeptide(L)'
;KKMLGYNSFDTIKDSIKELNLLFCSLIITFILSIFLSIYYSNENFFLSFLLCSIFHFIISFLFIIVTLSIYHLSSIKNYLKNSRPLKLNLCILNICLFLSMILLLIASTKVINIHNEAENNSLKYWERTTNLYKTNITNQLNRNNTVEENNYLKKASKFVYKIQKNYKTFIIAPYNYATIQENNKEFFIGQKVYPNFEDYVSQPAGAGICVDLNYLKYYNPISFEESTDLNLINSDPLTTYILVPKKYKEYAKMIEKNYLEDIQFRLEDSPPQAPYKTPNLKNLKIKLIFVNNNQKYFSFNTLYGKAKDNYTITDPIVRVINPEITESLFWGNILTSDGGLFFDQKHTSNQNFFNQINPYIKEFNLENI
;
A
#
# COMPACT_ATOMS: atom_id res chain seq x y z
N LYS A 1 22.16 28.94 58.02
CA LYS A 1 22.84 30.27 58.04
C LYS A 1 21.75 31.30 57.77
N LYS A 2 21.43 32.21 58.71
CA LYS A 2 20.41 33.25 58.49
C LYS A 2 20.98 34.25 57.48
N MET A 3 20.29 34.48 56.36
CA MET A 3 20.60 35.59 55.46
C MET A 3 19.61 36.71 55.78
N LEU A 4 20.14 37.87 56.20
CA LEU A 4 19.35 39.09 56.45
C LEU A 4 18.15 38.88 57.41
N GLY A 5 18.36 38.17 58.51
CA GLY A 5 17.35 38.02 59.58
C GLY A 5 16.30 36.93 59.38
N TYR A 6 16.12 36.42 58.16
CA TYR A 6 15.19 35.33 57.86
C TYR A 6 15.90 33.97 57.78
N ASN A 7 15.19 32.90 58.13
CA ASN A 7 15.66 31.54 57.88
C ASN A 7 15.54 31.26 56.38
N SER A 8 16.55 30.64 55.77
CA SER A 8 16.55 30.30 54.33
C SER A 8 15.36 29.42 53.95
N PHE A 9 14.87 28.63 54.90
CA PHE A 9 13.68 27.80 54.73
C PHE A 9 12.39 28.62 54.60
N ASP A 10 12.26 29.72 55.35
CA ASP A 10 11.07 30.57 55.31
C ASP A 10 11.00 31.35 53.99
N THR A 11 12.15 31.78 53.46
CA THR A 11 12.24 32.46 52.16
C THR A 11 11.85 31.52 51.00
N ILE A 12 12.24 30.24 51.08
CA ILE A 12 11.83 29.21 50.11
C ILE A 12 10.33 28.94 50.24
N LYS A 13 9.80 28.85 51.46
CA LYS A 13 8.38 28.60 51.72
C LYS A 13 7.48 29.69 51.17
N ASP A 14 7.85 30.97 51.34
CA ASP A 14 7.09 32.10 50.79
C ASP A 14 7.17 32.13 49.26
N SER A 15 8.33 31.80 48.69
CA SER A 15 8.51 31.66 47.24
C SER A 15 7.63 30.56 46.66
N ILE A 16 7.52 29.41 47.33
CA ILE A 16 6.63 28.30 46.92
C ILE A 16 5.15 28.73 46.98
N LYS A 17 4.78 29.51 48.00
CA LYS A 17 3.40 29.96 48.21
C LYS A 17 2.90 30.85 47.08
N GLU A 18 3.76 31.71 46.53
CA GLU A 18 3.45 32.54 45.36
C GLU A 18 3.27 31.74 44.06
N LEU A 19 3.74 30.48 44.02
CA LEU A 19 3.71 29.59 42.86
C LEU A 19 2.62 28.53 42.94
N ASN A 20 1.85 28.46 44.03
CA ASN A 20 0.73 27.52 44.17
C ASN A 20 -0.26 27.63 43.01
N LEU A 21 -0.53 28.85 42.53
CA LEU A 21 -1.37 29.08 41.35
C LEU A 21 -0.78 28.45 40.08
N LEU A 22 0.55 28.41 39.94
CA LEU A 22 1.23 27.78 38.80
C LEU A 22 1.05 26.27 38.83
N PHE A 23 1.29 25.65 39.98
CA PHE A 23 1.11 24.21 40.15
C PHE A 23 -0.36 23.82 39.92
N CYS A 24 -1.32 24.59 40.45
CA CYS A 24 -2.73 24.38 40.16
C CYS A 24 -3.03 24.52 38.67
N SER A 25 -2.46 25.53 37.99
CA SER A 25 -2.70 25.73 36.55
C SER A 25 -2.18 24.56 35.73
N LEU A 26 -0.97 24.06 35.99
CA LEU A 26 -0.36 22.90 35.31
C LEU A 26 -1.16 21.61 35.52
N ILE A 27 -1.66 21.39 36.74
CA ILE A 27 -2.48 20.21 37.03
C ILE A 27 -3.78 20.27 36.24
N ILE A 28 -4.42 21.44 36.18
CA ILE A 28 -5.64 21.64 35.40
C ILE A 28 -5.37 21.43 33.90
N THR A 29 -4.28 21.98 33.35
CA THR A 29 -3.92 21.74 31.94
C THR A 29 -3.60 20.27 31.66
N PHE A 30 -2.92 19.58 32.59
CA PHE A 30 -2.65 18.15 32.46
C PHE A 30 -3.94 17.32 32.44
N ILE A 31 -4.88 17.58 33.35
CA ILE A 31 -6.18 16.91 33.39
C ILE A 31 -6.97 17.18 32.10
N LEU A 32 -7.00 18.43 31.63
CA LEU A 32 -7.66 18.79 30.37
C LEU A 32 -7.04 18.08 29.17
N SER A 33 -5.70 17.91 29.15
CA SER A 33 -5.01 17.19 28.08
C SER A 33 -5.39 15.70 28.05
N ILE A 34 -5.53 15.05 29.21
CA ILE A 34 -6.01 13.67 29.31
C ILE A 34 -7.46 13.56 28.84
N PHE A 35 -8.32 14.49 29.25
CA PHE A 35 -9.73 14.45 28.85
C PHE A 35 -9.90 14.62 27.33
N LEU A 36 -9.15 15.55 26.74
CA LEU A 36 -9.11 15.75 25.29
C LEU A 36 -8.52 14.53 24.56
N SER A 37 -7.53 13.86 25.12
CA SER A 37 -6.96 12.66 24.51
C SER A 37 -7.95 11.51 24.44
N ILE A 38 -8.78 11.35 25.47
CA ILE A 38 -9.85 10.35 25.51
C ILE A 38 -10.95 10.71 24.49
N TYR A 39 -11.34 11.98 24.41
CA TYR A 39 -12.43 12.41 23.52
C TYR A 39 -12.11 12.22 22.03
N TYR A 40 -10.85 12.44 21.64
CA TYR A 40 -10.41 12.34 20.23
C TYR A 40 -9.89 10.95 19.82
N SER A 41 -9.89 9.94 20.70
CA SER A 41 -9.12 8.72 20.40
C SER A 41 -9.79 7.78 19.39
N ASN A 42 -9.15 7.64 18.24
CA ASN A 42 -8.91 6.34 17.61
C ASN A 42 -7.85 5.58 18.44
N GLU A 43 -8.05 4.27 18.69
CA GLU A 43 -7.28 3.46 19.66
C GLU A 43 -5.75 3.56 19.49
N ASN A 44 -5.25 3.68 18.26
CA ASN A 44 -3.82 3.72 17.96
C ASN A 44 -3.10 5.02 18.36
N PHE A 45 -3.83 6.13 18.49
CA PHE A 45 -3.23 7.46 18.69
C PHE A 45 -3.33 7.97 20.13
N PHE A 46 -4.18 7.36 20.95
CA PHE A 46 -4.31 7.66 22.37
C PHE A 46 -2.96 7.60 23.10
N LEU A 47 -2.21 6.50 22.88
CA LEU A 47 -0.94 6.26 23.56
C LEU A 47 0.14 7.29 23.16
N SER A 48 0.22 7.62 21.88
CA SER A 48 1.21 8.58 21.35
C SER A 48 0.94 10.01 21.85
N PHE A 49 -0.34 10.42 21.90
CA PHE A 49 -0.73 11.71 22.44
C PHE A 49 -0.53 11.80 23.96
N LEU A 50 -0.85 10.73 24.69
CA LEU A 50 -0.60 10.62 26.13
C LEU A 50 0.90 10.79 26.43
N LEU A 51 1.76 10.10 25.68
CA LEU A 51 3.22 10.22 25.81
C LEU A 51 3.71 11.65 25.56
N CYS A 52 3.23 12.32 24.50
CA CYS A 52 3.60 13.71 24.22
C CYS A 52 3.15 14.67 25.34
N SER A 53 1.96 14.45 25.90
CA SER A 53 1.42 15.25 27.00
C SER A 53 2.22 15.07 28.29
N ILE A 54 2.64 13.84 28.59
CA ILE A 54 3.53 13.53 29.72
C ILE A 54 4.90 14.19 29.53
N PHE A 55 5.51 14.09 28.34
CA PHE A 55 6.78 14.74 28.05
C PHE A 55 6.69 16.26 28.20
N HIS A 56 5.61 16.86 27.70
CA HIS A 56 5.35 18.29 27.83
C HIS A 56 5.23 18.73 29.31
N PHE A 57 4.53 17.93 30.13
CA PHE A 57 4.41 18.16 31.56
C PHE A 57 5.78 18.11 32.26
N ILE A 58 6.60 17.10 31.96
CA ILE A 58 7.95 16.95 32.53
C ILE A 58 8.83 18.15 32.17
N ILE A 59 8.84 18.57 30.89
CA ILE A 59 9.63 19.73 30.44
C ILE A 59 9.17 21.00 31.15
N SER A 60 7.86 21.22 31.25
CA SER A 60 7.28 22.37 31.94
C SER A 60 7.67 22.40 33.42
N PHE A 61 7.64 21.25 34.09
CA PHE A 61 8.04 21.09 35.48
C PHE A 61 9.53 21.38 35.70
N LEU A 62 10.41 20.83 34.85
CA LEU A 62 11.85 21.11 34.89
C LEU A 62 12.14 22.61 34.67
N PHE A 63 11.42 23.25 33.75
CA PHE A 63 11.60 24.66 33.45
C PHE A 63 11.19 25.56 34.61
N ILE A 64 10.16 25.17 35.38
CA ILE A 64 9.76 25.86 36.61
C ILE A 64 10.83 25.72 37.70
N ILE A 65 11.46 24.55 37.84
CA ILE A 65 12.58 24.34 38.78
C ILE A 65 13.78 25.23 38.41
N VAL A 66 14.11 25.34 37.12
CA VAL A 66 15.17 26.23 36.66
C VAL A 66 14.83 27.68 36.96
N THR A 67 13.58 28.09 36.70
CA THR A 67 13.10 29.45 37.00
C THR A 67 13.13 29.75 38.51
N LEU A 68 12.77 28.78 39.35
CA LEU A 68 12.90 28.84 40.81
C LEU A 68 14.35 29.02 41.26
N SER A 69 15.27 28.31 40.62
CA SER A 69 16.70 28.37 40.93
C SER A 69 17.27 29.74 40.56
N ILE A 70 16.91 30.26 39.37
CA ILE A 70 17.26 31.62 38.94
C ILE A 70 16.61 32.66 39.87
N TYR A 71 15.37 32.44 40.31
CA TYR A 71 14.69 33.32 41.25
C TYR A 71 15.44 33.39 42.58
N HIS A 72 15.77 32.25 43.18
CA HIS A 72 16.54 32.21 44.43
C HIS A 72 17.88 32.92 44.31
N LEU A 73 18.59 32.78 43.18
CA LEU A 73 19.85 33.48 42.93
C LEU A 73 19.65 34.99 42.71
N SER A 74 18.56 35.39 42.05
CA SER A 74 18.25 36.80 41.75
C SER A 74 17.61 37.56 42.91
N SER A 75 16.85 36.89 43.79
CA SER A 75 16.21 37.48 44.97
C SER A 75 17.24 37.98 45.96
N ILE A 76 18.37 37.27 46.10
CA ILE A 76 19.55 37.71 46.86
C ILE A 76 20.09 39.06 46.34
N LYS A 77 20.03 39.28 45.01
CA LYS A 77 20.52 40.49 44.34
C LYS A 77 19.48 41.62 44.32
N ASN A 78 18.19 41.28 44.22
CA ASN A 78 17.06 42.22 44.11
C ASN A 78 16.53 42.71 45.46
N TYR A 79 16.75 41.98 46.56
CA TYR A 79 16.47 42.46 47.92
C TYR A 79 17.24 43.76 48.25
N LEU A 80 18.37 43.98 47.58
CA LEU A 80 19.21 45.18 47.72
C LEU A 80 18.74 46.38 46.86
N LYS A 81 17.79 46.21 45.91
CA LYS A 81 17.42 47.26 44.95
C LYS A 81 15.91 47.52 44.77
N ASN A 82 15.04 46.81 45.48
CA ASN A 82 13.59 47.00 45.51
C ASN A 82 12.90 47.12 44.12
N SER A 83 13.40 46.39 43.11
CA SER A 83 12.77 46.31 41.79
C SER A 83 11.83 45.10 41.73
N ARG A 84 10.57 45.28 41.29
CA ARG A 84 9.54 44.23 41.14
C ARG A 84 9.32 43.74 39.68
N PRO A 85 10.32 43.27 38.90
CA PRO A 85 10.07 42.70 37.58
C PRO A 85 9.60 41.23 37.59
N LEU A 86 9.51 40.59 38.77
CA LEU A 86 9.33 39.14 38.86
C LEU A 86 7.93 38.62 38.49
N LYS A 87 6.88 39.32 38.92
CA LYS A 87 5.48 38.93 38.64
C LYS A 87 5.18 38.98 37.14
N LEU A 88 5.79 39.94 36.43
CA LEU A 88 5.67 40.07 34.98
C LEU A 88 6.35 38.89 34.27
N ASN A 89 7.56 38.49 34.69
CA ASN A 89 8.27 37.34 34.11
C ASN A 89 7.52 36.02 34.33
N LEU A 90 6.95 35.81 35.53
CA LEU A 90 6.12 34.64 35.82
C LEU A 90 4.82 34.63 34.99
N CYS A 91 4.22 35.81 34.77
CA CYS A 91 3.03 35.94 33.94
C CYS A 91 3.33 35.66 32.45
N ILE A 92 4.44 36.20 31.92
CA ILE A 92 4.91 35.93 30.55
C ILE A 92 5.19 34.44 30.38
N LEU A 93 5.85 33.81 31.36
CA LEU A 93 6.13 32.37 31.31
C LEU A 93 4.85 31.53 31.23
N ASN A 94 3.81 31.89 31.99
CA ASN A 94 2.51 31.20 31.92
C ASN A 94 1.87 31.33 30.55
N ILE A 95 1.93 32.52 29.96
CA ILE A 95 1.40 32.75 28.62
C ILE A 95 2.16 31.89 27.60
N CYS A 96 3.49 31.81 27.72
CA CYS A 96 4.31 30.97 26.83
C CYS A 96 4.00 29.47 26.99
N LEU A 97 3.88 28.96 28.22
CA LEU A 97 3.53 27.56 28.47
C LEU A 97 2.13 27.23 27.94
N PHE A 98 1.16 28.11 28.19
CA PHE A 98 -0.20 27.95 27.67
C PHE A 98 -0.24 27.94 26.14
N LEU A 99 0.45 28.89 25.49
CA LEU A 99 0.58 28.94 24.03
C LEU A 99 1.26 27.67 23.46
N SER A 100 2.29 27.17 24.13
CA SER A 100 2.99 25.94 23.70
C SER A 100 2.09 24.70 23.75
N MET A 101 1.17 24.65 24.72
CA MET A 101 0.17 23.57 24.79
C MET A 101 -0.88 23.70 23.67
N ILE A 102 -1.32 24.92 23.36
CA ILE A 102 -2.22 25.16 22.21
C ILE A 102 -1.53 24.71 20.90
N LEU A 103 -0.25 25.02 20.72
CA LEU A 103 0.51 24.59 19.56
C LEU A 103 0.64 23.07 19.48
N LEU A 104 0.85 22.38 20.61
CA LEU A 104 0.88 20.92 20.67
C LEU A 104 -0.47 20.30 20.24
N LEU A 105 -1.59 20.89 20.66
CA LEU A 105 -2.94 20.45 20.27
C LEU A 105 -3.21 20.67 18.78
N ILE A 106 -2.77 21.80 18.22
CA ILE A 106 -2.89 22.06 16.78
C ILE A 106 -2.02 21.08 15.98
N ALA A 107 -0.80 20.79 16.46
CA ALA A 107 0.08 19.83 15.81
C ALA A 107 -0.49 18.41 15.84
N SER A 108 -1.05 17.97 16.98
CA SER A 108 -1.63 16.62 17.11
C SER A 108 -2.86 16.43 16.23
N THR A 109 -3.76 17.41 16.16
CA THR A 109 -4.95 17.37 15.28
C THR A 109 -4.55 17.33 13.81
N LYS A 110 -3.49 18.04 13.41
CA LYS A 110 -2.96 17.96 12.05
C LYS A 110 -2.42 16.57 11.71
N VAL A 111 -1.73 15.91 12.65
CA VAL A 111 -1.25 14.53 12.46
C VAL A 111 -2.42 13.56 12.31
N ILE A 112 -3.48 13.70 13.11
CA ILE A 112 -4.70 12.88 13.00
C ILE A 112 -5.36 13.07 11.63
N ASN A 113 -5.51 14.32 11.19
CA ASN A 113 -6.12 14.62 9.89
C ASN A 113 -5.31 14.02 8.74
N ILE A 114 -3.97 14.10 8.79
CA ILE A 114 -3.09 13.48 7.78
C ILE A 114 -3.26 11.95 7.78
N HIS A 115 -3.33 11.31 8.96
CA HIS A 115 -3.52 9.86 9.06
C HIS A 115 -4.87 9.43 8.50
N ASN A 116 -5.95 10.08 8.94
CA ASN A 116 -7.31 9.80 8.48
C ASN A 116 -7.46 10.08 6.98
N GLU A 117 -6.81 11.11 6.45
CA GLU A 117 -6.78 11.40 5.03
C GLU A 117 -6.04 10.30 4.25
N ALA A 118 -4.91 9.79 4.77
CA ALA A 118 -4.19 8.67 4.16
C ALA A 118 -5.03 7.39 4.16
N GLU A 119 -5.70 7.07 5.26
CA GLU A 119 -6.58 5.90 5.39
C GLU A 119 -7.81 6.01 4.47
N ASN A 120 -8.50 7.15 4.50
CA ASN A 120 -9.64 7.42 3.61
C ASN A 120 -9.23 7.38 2.13
N ASN A 121 -8.04 7.89 1.80
CA ASN A 121 -7.54 7.82 0.44
C ASN A 121 -7.27 6.37 0.03
N SER A 122 -6.69 5.53 0.89
CA SER A 122 -6.54 4.09 0.64
C SER A 122 -7.90 3.41 0.42
N LEU A 123 -8.90 3.69 1.26
CA LEU A 123 -10.26 3.15 1.13
C LEU A 123 -10.94 3.57 -0.18
N LYS A 124 -10.77 4.83 -0.62
CA LYS A 124 -11.27 5.29 -1.93
C LYS A 124 -10.70 4.52 -3.11
N TYR A 125 -9.46 4.01 -3.03
CA TYR A 125 -8.93 3.13 -4.08
C TYR A 125 -9.70 1.80 -4.15
N TRP A 126 -10.14 1.29 -3.01
CA TRP A 126 -10.90 0.03 -2.90
C TRP A 126 -12.38 0.18 -3.24
N GLU A 127 -12.97 1.37 -3.24
CA GLU A 127 -14.33 1.59 -3.77
C GLU A 127 -14.48 1.13 -5.23
N ARG A 128 -13.39 1.12 -6.00
CA ARG A 128 -13.37 0.59 -7.37
C ARG A 128 -13.63 -0.92 -7.43
N THR A 129 -13.51 -1.64 -6.32
CA THR A 129 -13.71 -3.09 -6.24
C THR A 129 -15.09 -3.50 -5.75
N THR A 130 -15.96 -2.57 -5.35
CA THR A 130 -17.27 -2.87 -4.73
C THR A 130 -18.16 -3.78 -5.58
N ASN A 131 -18.08 -3.67 -6.92
CA ASN A 131 -18.86 -4.47 -7.85
C ASN A 131 -18.02 -5.55 -8.54
N LEU A 132 -16.91 -5.98 -7.95
CA LEU A 132 -16.04 -6.98 -8.53
C LEU A 132 -16.16 -8.31 -7.81
N TYR A 133 -16.33 -9.38 -8.57
CA TYR A 133 -16.17 -10.74 -8.07
C TYR A 133 -14.80 -11.26 -8.43
N LYS A 134 -14.02 -11.68 -7.43
CA LYS A 134 -12.79 -12.44 -7.67
C LYS A 134 -13.14 -13.93 -7.73
N THR A 135 -12.69 -14.60 -8.78
CA THR A 135 -12.86 -16.05 -8.91
C THR A 135 -12.02 -16.78 -7.87
N ASN A 136 -12.61 -17.80 -7.24
CA ASN A 136 -11.84 -18.79 -6.48
C ASN A 136 -12.44 -20.19 -6.71
N ILE A 137 -11.81 -20.95 -7.60
CA ILE A 137 -12.16 -22.33 -7.90
C ILE A 137 -11.00 -23.19 -7.39
N THR A 138 -11.12 -23.63 -6.15
CA THR A 138 -10.20 -24.62 -5.56
C THR A 138 -10.60 -26.02 -5.98
N ASN A 139 -9.59 -26.86 -6.20
CA ASN A 139 -9.74 -28.28 -6.48
C ASN A 139 -8.79 -29.10 -5.59
N GLN A 140 -9.13 -30.36 -5.31
CA GLN A 140 -8.28 -31.32 -4.60
C GLN A 140 -7.45 -32.18 -5.58
N LEU A 141 -6.92 -31.59 -6.65
CA LEU A 141 -6.19 -32.35 -7.66
C LEU A 141 -4.84 -32.84 -7.13
N ASN A 142 -4.45 -34.06 -7.51
CA ASN A 142 -3.08 -34.49 -7.33
C ASN A 142 -2.18 -33.83 -8.37
N ARG A 143 -1.54 -32.72 -7.99
CA ARG A 143 -0.65 -31.94 -8.88
C ARG A 143 0.57 -32.70 -9.39
N ASN A 144 0.94 -33.82 -8.74
CA ASN A 144 2.03 -34.68 -9.20
C ASN A 144 1.58 -35.62 -10.34
N ASN A 145 0.27 -35.75 -10.58
CA ASN A 145 -0.26 -36.53 -11.69
C ASN A 145 -0.40 -35.64 -12.93
N THR A 146 0.58 -35.72 -13.83
CA THR A 146 0.64 -34.91 -15.05
C THR A 146 -0.61 -35.04 -15.93
N VAL A 147 -1.23 -36.22 -16.00
CA VAL A 147 -2.43 -36.43 -16.84
C VAL A 147 -3.63 -35.67 -16.24
N GLU A 148 -3.79 -35.75 -14.93
CA GLU A 148 -4.85 -35.07 -14.19
C GLU A 148 -4.68 -33.55 -14.24
N GLU A 149 -3.48 -33.05 -14.01
CA GLU A 149 -3.14 -31.62 -14.12
C GLU A 149 -3.41 -31.12 -15.54
N ASN A 150 -2.92 -31.81 -16.57
CA ASN A 150 -3.11 -31.39 -17.95
C ASN A 150 -4.59 -31.35 -18.35
N ASN A 151 -5.40 -32.27 -17.83
CA ASN A 151 -6.85 -32.26 -18.05
C ASN A 151 -7.51 -31.06 -17.37
N TYR A 152 -7.12 -30.73 -16.14
CA TYR A 152 -7.59 -29.53 -15.45
C TYR A 152 -7.24 -28.26 -16.22
N LEU A 153 -5.98 -28.08 -16.64
CA LEU A 153 -5.53 -26.88 -17.36
C LEU A 153 -6.28 -26.69 -18.70
N LYS A 154 -6.57 -27.78 -19.42
CA LYS A 154 -7.41 -27.76 -20.63
C LYS A 154 -8.86 -27.36 -20.35
N LYS A 155 -9.43 -27.77 -19.21
CA LYS A 155 -10.78 -27.37 -18.79
C LYS A 155 -10.81 -25.90 -18.35
N ALA A 156 -9.80 -25.47 -17.59
CA ALA A 156 -9.66 -24.10 -17.10
C ALA A 156 -9.59 -23.10 -18.28
N SER A 157 -8.75 -23.37 -19.28
CA SER A 157 -8.67 -22.52 -20.49
C SER A 157 -10.01 -22.41 -21.24
N LYS A 158 -10.73 -23.52 -21.42
CA LYS A 158 -12.08 -23.51 -22.03
C LYS A 158 -13.10 -22.72 -21.20
N PHE A 159 -13.08 -22.90 -19.88
CA PHE A 159 -13.95 -22.18 -18.96
C PHE A 159 -13.71 -20.68 -19.05
N VAL A 160 -12.45 -20.22 -18.97
CA VAL A 160 -12.12 -18.80 -19.05
C VAL A 160 -12.57 -18.21 -20.38
N TYR A 161 -12.32 -18.90 -21.49
CA TYR A 161 -12.78 -18.47 -22.81
C TYR A 161 -14.31 -18.33 -22.90
N LYS A 162 -15.05 -19.30 -22.35
CA LYS A 162 -16.52 -19.28 -22.33
C LYS A 162 -17.04 -18.13 -21.46
N ILE A 163 -16.44 -17.95 -20.30
CA ILE A 163 -16.78 -16.89 -19.35
C ILE A 163 -16.54 -15.51 -19.94
N GLN A 164 -15.37 -15.26 -20.55
CA GLN A 164 -15.02 -13.98 -21.16
C GLN A 164 -15.99 -13.57 -22.29
N LYS A 165 -16.63 -14.53 -22.96
CA LYS A 165 -17.69 -14.27 -23.96
C LYS A 165 -19.02 -13.87 -23.34
N ASN A 166 -19.35 -14.42 -22.18
CA ASN A 166 -20.67 -14.27 -21.57
C ASN A 166 -20.72 -13.16 -20.52
N TYR A 167 -19.57 -12.79 -19.95
CA TYR A 167 -19.47 -11.82 -18.86
C TYR A 167 -18.37 -10.81 -19.11
N LYS A 168 -18.59 -9.58 -18.64
CA LYS A 168 -17.52 -8.57 -18.55
C LYS A 168 -16.52 -9.00 -17.49
N THR A 169 -15.30 -9.29 -17.93
CA THR A 169 -14.21 -9.78 -17.08
C THR A 169 -12.93 -9.06 -17.42
N PHE A 170 -11.98 -9.08 -16.49
CA PHE A 170 -10.62 -8.65 -16.72
C PHE A 170 -9.64 -9.52 -15.96
N ILE A 171 -8.37 -9.51 -16.39
CA ILE A 171 -7.30 -10.30 -15.79
C ILE A 171 -6.14 -9.39 -15.40
N ILE A 172 -5.67 -9.55 -14.17
CA ILE A 172 -4.37 -9.06 -13.72
C ILE A 172 -3.66 -10.11 -12.86
N ALA A 173 -2.43 -10.44 -13.24
CA ALA A 173 -1.58 -11.40 -12.57
C ALA A 173 -0.21 -10.76 -12.29
N PRO A 174 -0.05 -10.08 -11.14
CA PRO A 174 1.18 -9.40 -10.75
C PRO A 174 2.00 -10.23 -9.76
N TYR A 175 2.15 -11.54 -10.01
CA TYR A 175 2.73 -12.50 -9.07
C TYR A 175 4.13 -12.13 -8.56
N ASN A 176 4.95 -11.52 -9.42
CA ASN A 176 6.30 -11.09 -9.07
C ASN A 176 6.34 -9.96 -8.02
N TYR A 177 5.19 -9.31 -7.77
CA TYR A 177 5.04 -8.23 -6.80
C TYR A 177 4.45 -8.70 -5.46
N ALA A 178 4.43 -10.00 -5.21
CA ALA A 178 4.10 -10.50 -3.88
C ALA A 178 5.15 -10.03 -2.87
N THR A 179 4.70 -9.53 -1.72
CA THR A 179 5.58 -9.00 -0.68
C THR A 179 6.08 -10.11 0.23
N ILE A 180 7.39 -10.20 0.39
CA ILE A 180 8.06 -11.08 1.35
C ILE A 180 8.80 -10.23 2.38
N GLN A 181 8.82 -10.70 3.63
CA GLN A 181 9.51 -10.05 4.75
C GLN A 181 10.75 -10.86 5.10
N GLU A 182 11.93 -10.23 5.06
CA GLU A 182 13.20 -10.86 5.40
C GLU A 182 14.09 -9.82 6.12
N ASN A 183 14.63 -10.16 7.29
CA ASN A 183 15.48 -9.26 8.09
C ASN A 183 14.86 -7.87 8.33
N ASN A 184 13.55 -7.82 8.66
CA ASN A 184 12.76 -6.60 8.84
C ASN A 184 12.72 -5.66 7.61
N LYS A 185 13.01 -6.21 6.42
CA LYS A 185 12.89 -5.50 5.14
C LYS A 185 11.90 -6.23 4.25
N GLU A 186 11.08 -5.44 3.57
CA GLU A 186 10.05 -5.91 2.67
C GLU A 186 10.53 -5.83 1.21
N PHE A 187 10.54 -6.98 0.54
CA PHE A 187 10.93 -7.11 -0.86
C PHE A 187 9.79 -7.66 -1.69
N PHE A 188 9.82 -7.39 -2.99
CA PHE A 188 9.00 -8.14 -3.95
C PHE A 188 9.72 -9.42 -4.36
N ILE A 189 8.97 -10.50 -4.60
CA ILE A 189 9.55 -11.79 -5.08
C ILE A 189 10.44 -11.57 -6.30
N GLY A 190 10.01 -10.79 -7.29
CA GLY A 190 10.81 -10.56 -8.50
C GLY A 190 12.15 -9.86 -8.24
N GLN A 191 12.22 -9.00 -7.24
CA GLN A 191 13.48 -8.36 -6.81
C GLN A 191 14.41 -9.35 -6.09
N LYS A 192 13.84 -10.36 -5.41
CA LYS A 192 14.61 -11.42 -4.75
C LYS A 192 15.18 -12.41 -5.76
N VAL A 193 14.38 -12.77 -6.78
CA VAL A 193 14.81 -13.65 -7.88
C VAL A 193 15.89 -12.97 -8.71
N TYR A 194 15.72 -11.68 -9.05
CA TYR A 194 16.68 -10.89 -9.80
C TYR A 194 17.09 -9.65 -9.01
N PRO A 195 18.16 -9.74 -8.19
CA PRO A 195 18.63 -8.61 -7.39
C PRO A 195 19.37 -7.56 -8.23
N ASN A 196 19.92 -7.95 -9.38
CA ASN A 196 20.50 -7.02 -10.34
C ASN A 196 19.37 -6.25 -11.06
N PHE A 197 19.53 -4.93 -11.19
CA PHE A 197 18.50 -4.07 -11.79
C PHE A 197 18.23 -4.38 -13.27
N GLU A 198 19.27 -4.63 -14.05
CA GLU A 198 19.18 -4.95 -15.48
C GLU A 198 18.42 -6.26 -15.69
N ASP A 199 18.72 -7.29 -14.90
CA ASP A 199 17.97 -8.55 -14.93
C ASP A 199 16.53 -8.34 -14.42
N TYR A 200 16.34 -7.58 -13.35
CA TYR A 200 15.02 -7.30 -12.79
C TYR A 200 14.08 -6.67 -13.82
N VAL A 201 14.53 -5.67 -14.59
CA VAL A 201 13.67 -4.98 -15.57
C VAL A 201 13.56 -5.69 -16.92
N SER A 202 14.36 -6.73 -17.15
CA SER A 202 14.38 -7.43 -18.44
C SER A 202 13.83 -8.86 -18.39
N GLN A 203 13.82 -9.48 -17.22
CA GLN A 203 13.35 -10.84 -17.04
C GLN A 203 11.84 -10.87 -16.75
N PRO A 204 11.07 -11.79 -17.37
CA PRO A 204 9.64 -11.93 -17.12
C PRO A 204 9.27 -12.17 -15.65
N ALA A 205 10.13 -12.86 -14.90
CA ALA A 205 9.95 -13.09 -13.45
C ALA A 205 10.54 -11.96 -12.56
N GLY A 206 11.07 -10.89 -13.16
CA GLY A 206 11.53 -9.69 -12.46
C GLY A 206 10.40 -8.66 -12.26
N ALA A 207 10.41 -7.59 -13.05
CA ALA A 207 9.44 -6.50 -13.03
C ALA A 207 8.16 -6.79 -13.85
N GLY A 208 7.97 -8.05 -14.25
CA GLY A 208 6.86 -8.46 -15.12
C GLY A 208 5.51 -8.52 -14.40
N ILE A 209 4.45 -8.08 -15.08
CA ILE A 209 3.06 -8.42 -14.78
C ILE A 209 2.36 -8.94 -16.04
N CYS A 210 1.31 -9.74 -15.87
CA CYS A 210 0.44 -10.16 -16.98
C CYS A 210 -0.95 -9.54 -16.83
N VAL A 211 -1.49 -8.95 -17.90
CA VAL A 211 -2.83 -8.35 -17.89
C VAL A 211 -3.55 -8.62 -19.20
N ASP A 212 -4.88 -8.63 -19.19
CA ASP A 212 -5.66 -8.64 -20.43
C ASP A 212 -5.99 -7.22 -20.93
N LEU A 213 -6.57 -7.14 -22.13
CA LEU A 213 -6.96 -5.86 -22.71
C LEU A 213 -8.09 -5.17 -21.95
N ASN A 214 -8.99 -5.91 -21.32
CA ASN A 214 -10.10 -5.33 -20.58
C ASN A 214 -9.59 -4.58 -19.34
N TYR A 215 -8.57 -5.10 -18.65
CA TYR A 215 -7.88 -4.40 -17.57
C TYR A 215 -7.39 -3.03 -18.04
N LEU A 216 -6.64 -2.98 -19.15
CA LEU A 216 -6.08 -1.73 -19.67
C LEU A 216 -7.15 -0.76 -20.20
N LYS A 217 -8.25 -1.26 -20.78
CA LYS A 217 -9.30 -0.41 -21.37
C LYS A 217 -10.22 0.20 -20.32
N TYR A 218 -10.61 -0.57 -19.30
CA TYR A 218 -11.73 -0.20 -18.44
C TYR A 218 -11.34 0.01 -16.97
N TYR A 219 -10.25 -0.59 -16.49
CA TYR A 219 -9.92 -0.60 -15.06
C TYR A 219 -8.64 0.16 -14.73
N ASN A 220 -7.65 0.13 -15.62
CA ASN A 220 -6.39 0.85 -15.46
C ASN A 220 -5.90 1.43 -16.80
N PRO A 221 -6.58 2.46 -17.34
CA PRO A 221 -6.12 3.17 -18.53
C PRO A 221 -4.74 3.76 -18.32
N ILE A 222 -3.87 3.55 -19.31
CA ILE A 222 -2.50 4.06 -19.32
C ILE A 222 -2.27 4.93 -20.55
N SER A 223 -1.25 5.77 -20.45
CA SER A 223 -0.77 6.65 -21.50
C SER A 223 0.41 6.03 -22.23
N PHE A 224 0.31 6.00 -23.56
CA PHE A 224 1.35 5.53 -24.46
C PHE A 224 2.31 6.67 -24.79
N GLU A 225 3.56 6.35 -25.12
CA GLU A 225 4.51 7.37 -25.60
C GLU A 225 4.09 7.88 -26.99
N GLU A 226 3.65 6.97 -27.86
CA GLU A 226 3.08 7.26 -29.16
C GLU A 226 1.61 6.81 -29.19
N SER A 227 0.76 7.52 -29.93
CA SER A 227 -0.66 7.17 -30.05
C SER A 227 -0.80 5.73 -30.55
N THR A 228 -1.26 4.85 -29.66
CA THR A 228 -1.41 3.42 -29.93
C THR A 228 -2.88 3.06 -29.81
N ASP A 229 -3.44 2.45 -30.85
CA ASP A 229 -4.78 1.86 -30.77
C ASP A 229 -4.70 0.52 -30.01
N LEU A 230 -5.24 0.51 -28.78
CA LEU A 230 -5.36 -0.68 -27.95
C LEU A 230 -6.13 -1.82 -28.64
N ASN A 231 -6.95 -1.54 -29.64
CA ASN A 231 -7.67 -2.56 -30.40
C ASN A 231 -6.79 -3.34 -31.38
N LEU A 232 -5.61 -2.81 -31.73
CA LEU A 232 -4.64 -3.50 -32.58
C LEU A 232 -3.73 -4.45 -31.79
N ILE A 233 -3.70 -4.33 -30.46
CA ILE A 233 -3.02 -5.30 -29.61
C ILE A 233 -3.77 -6.63 -29.71
N ASN A 234 -3.01 -7.72 -29.91
CA ASN A 234 -3.49 -9.07 -30.23
C ASN A 234 -4.20 -9.22 -31.59
N SER A 235 -4.00 -8.30 -32.55
CA SER A 235 -4.50 -8.49 -33.91
C SER A 235 -3.76 -9.61 -34.68
N ASP A 236 -2.50 -9.88 -34.32
CA ASP A 236 -1.71 -11.00 -34.83
C ASP A 236 -1.72 -12.14 -33.81
N PRO A 237 -2.24 -13.33 -34.17
CA PRO A 237 -2.37 -14.46 -33.25
C PRO A 237 -1.03 -14.98 -32.72
N LEU A 238 0.09 -14.75 -33.42
CA LEU A 238 1.42 -15.26 -33.03
C LEU A 238 2.33 -14.20 -32.40
N THR A 239 1.79 -13.01 -32.12
CA THR A 239 2.55 -11.92 -31.50
C THR A 239 2.10 -11.68 -30.06
N THR A 240 3.04 -11.66 -29.12
CA THR A 240 2.80 -11.16 -27.76
C THR A 240 3.28 -9.71 -27.65
N TYR A 241 2.42 -8.87 -27.08
CA TYR A 241 2.71 -7.46 -26.89
C TYR A 241 3.22 -7.20 -25.48
N ILE A 242 4.35 -6.52 -25.37
CA ILE A 242 4.97 -6.16 -24.09
C ILE A 242 4.99 -4.63 -23.97
N LEU A 243 4.37 -4.09 -22.93
CA LEU A 243 4.38 -2.66 -22.65
C LEU A 243 5.57 -2.34 -21.75
N VAL A 244 6.40 -1.40 -22.20
CA VAL A 244 7.68 -1.08 -21.56
C VAL A 244 7.69 0.41 -21.19
N PRO A 245 7.82 0.77 -19.90
CA PRO A 245 8.05 2.14 -19.49
C PRO A 245 9.24 2.77 -20.25
N LYS A 246 9.07 4.00 -20.73
CA LYS A 246 10.06 4.72 -21.56
C LYS A 246 11.46 4.72 -20.96
N LYS A 247 11.58 4.78 -19.62
CA LYS A 247 12.85 4.73 -18.90
C LYS A 247 13.64 3.42 -19.08
N TYR A 248 13.01 2.33 -19.51
CA TYR A 248 13.68 1.03 -19.74
C TYR A 248 13.99 0.76 -21.22
N LYS A 249 13.92 1.79 -22.08
CA LYS A 249 14.23 1.68 -23.51
C LYS A 249 15.62 1.09 -23.81
N GLU A 250 16.61 1.38 -22.96
CA GLU A 250 17.96 0.84 -23.12
C GLU A 250 18.01 -0.70 -23.04
N TYR A 251 17.08 -1.32 -22.31
CA TYR A 251 16.97 -2.77 -22.14
C TYR A 251 16.06 -3.45 -23.17
N ALA A 252 15.52 -2.71 -24.15
CA ALA A 252 14.50 -3.21 -25.08
C ALA A 252 14.88 -4.53 -25.77
N LYS A 253 16.10 -4.63 -26.30
CA LYS A 253 16.57 -5.86 -26.99
C LYS A 253 16.60 -7.07 -26.06
N MET A 254 16.97 -6.85 -24.80
CA MET A 254 17.06 -7.92 -23.82
C MET A 254 15.67 -8.32 -23.32
N ILE A 255 14.78 -7.36 -23.08
CA ILE A 255 13.35 -7.61 -22.80
C ILE A 255 12.74 -8.46 -23.93
N GLU A 256 12.93 -8.05 -25.19
CA GLU A 256 12.39 -8.77 -26.34
C GLU A 256 12.86 -10.22 -26.39
N LYS A 257 14.18 -10.44 -26.23
CA LYS A 257 14.79 -11.77 -26.20
C LYS A 257 14.25 -12.62 -25.03
N ASN A 258 14.33 -12.11 -23.81
CA ASN A 258 13.99 -12.87 -22.61
C ASN A 258 12.50 -13.26 -22.61
N TYR A 259 11.61 -12.35 -23.01
CA TYR A 259 10.18 -12.66 -23.11
C TYR A 259 9.86 -13.65 -24.24
N LEU A 260 10.59 -13.62 -25.36
CA LEU A 260 10.42 -14.60 -26.43
C LEU A 260 10.82 -16.01 -25.97
N GLU A 261 12.01 -16.14 -25.38
CA GLU A 261 12.54 -17.42 -24.87
C GLU A 261 11.62 -18.02 -23.81
N ASP A 262 11.15 -17.18 -22.89
CA ASP A 262 10.26 -17.56 -21.79
C ASP A 262 8.86 -18.01 -22.27
N ILE A 263 8.29 -17.36 -23.29
CA ILE A 263 7.02 -17.79 -23.88
C ILE A 263 7.20 -19.11 -24.64
N GLN A 264 8.30 -19.26 -25.39
CA GLN A 264 8.61 -20.51 -26.08
C GLN A 264 8.73 -21.67 -25.10
N PHE A 265 9.49 -21.47 -24.01
CA PHE A 265 9.65 -22.45 -22.94
C PHE A 265 8.30 -22.84 -22.30
N ARG A 266 7.49 -21.84 -21.90
CA ARG A 266 6.19 -22.12 -21.26
C ARG A 266 5.19 -22.84 -22.17
N LEU A 267 5.19 -22.54 -23.46
CA LEU A 267 4.32 -23.21 -24.43
C LEU A 267 4.79 -24.63 -24.75
N GLU A 268 6.10 -24.91 -24.67
CA GLU A 268 6.67 -26.24 -24.82
C GLU A 268 6.37 -27.13 -23.60
N ASP A 269 6.47 -26.58 -22.39
CA ASP A 269 6.25 -27.30 -21.13
C ASP A 269 4.75 -27.50 -20.80
N SER A 270 3.87 -26.65 -21.36
CA SER A 270 2.43 -26.72 -21.08
C SER A 270 1.66 -27.63 -22.05
N PRO A 271 0.57 -28.27 -21.59
CA PRO A 271 -0.32 -29.00 -22.50
C PRO A 271 -0.95 -28.04 -23.54
N PRO A 272 -1.35 -28.56 -24.72
CA PRO A 272 -2.04 -27.76 -25.73
C PRO A 272 -3.24 -27.02 -25.14
N GLN A 273 -3.27 -25.70 -25.37
CA GLN A 273 -4.34 -24.84 -24.92
C GLN A 273 -5.59 -25.03 -25.78
N ALA A 274 -6.76 -25.21 -25.19
CA ALA A 274 -8.02 -25.21 -25.92
C ALA A 274 -8.73 -23.86 -25.78
N PRO A 275 -9.41 -23.34 -26.83
CA PRO A 275 -9.75 -23.98 -28.11
C PRO A 275 -8.69 -23.85 -29.21
N TYR A 276 -7.53 -23.26 -28.93
CA TYR A 276 -6.52 -22.96 -29.93
C TYR A 276 -5.66 -24.18 -30.30
N LYS A 277 -4.89 -24.06 -31.39
CA LYS A 277 -3.90 -25.08 -31.76
C LYS A 277 -2.55 -24.69 -31.18
N THR A 278 -1.71 -25.67 -30.85
CA THR A 278 -0.32 -25.40 -30.48
C THR A 278 0.37 -24.65 -31.61
N PRO A 279 0.89 -23.43 -31.37
CA PRO A 279 1.55 -22.64 -32.39
C PRO A 279 2.92 -23.25 -32.76
N ASN A 280 3.42 -22.93 -33.95
CA ASN A 280 4.82 -23.18 -34.25
C ASN A 280 5.68 -22.16 -33.48
N LEU A 281 6.45 -22.64 -32.51
CA LEU A 281 7.26 -21.81 -31.61
C LEU A 281 8.24 -20.89 -32.35
N LYS A 282 8.71 -21.28 -33.55
CA LYS A 282 9.62 -20.49 -34.38
C LYS A 282 8.98 -19.24 -34.99
N ASN A 283 7.65 -19.22 -35.08
CA ASN A 283 6.90 -18.12 -35.69
C ASN A 283 6.43 -17.08 -34.66
N LEU A 284 6.66 -17.34 -33.36
CA LEU A 284 6.28 -16.44 -32.29
C LEU A 284 7.10 -15.15 -32.35
N LYS A 285 6.45 -14.03 -32.03
CA LYS A 285 7.06 -12.70 -32.05
C LYS A 285 6.74 -11.95 -30.77
N ILE A 286 7.67 -11.09 -30.38
CA ILE A 286 7.46 -10.08 -29.35
C ILE A 286 7.35 -8.71 -30.03
N LYS A 287 6.36 -7.91 -29.63
CA LYS A 287 6.25 -6.51 -30.04
C LYS A 287 6.25 -5.64 -28.80
N LEU A 288 7.29 -4.81 -28.69
CA LEU A 288 7.39 -3.82 -27.62
C LEU A 288 6.56 -2.59 -27.97
N ILE A 289 5.81 -2.08 -26.99
CA ILE A 289 5.12 -0.79 -27.05
C ILE A 289 5.60 0.05 -25.88
N PHE A 290 6.10 1.26 -26.15
CA PHE A 290 6.57 2.13 -25.10
C PHE A 290 5.45 2.95 -24.48
N VAL A 291 5.46 3.03 -23.15
CA VAL A 291 4.48 3.76 -22.35
C VAL A 291 5.17 4.84 -21.53
N ASN A 292 4.43 5.87 -21.13
CA ASN A 292 5.00 6.92 -20.30
C ASN A 292 5.41 6.38 -18.92
N ASN A 293 6.35 7.05 -18.28
CA ASN A 293 6.84 6.70 -16.94
C ASN A 293 5.86 7.13 -15.84
N ASN A 294 6.11 6.66 -14.62
CA ASN A 294 5.36 6.95 -13.40
C ASN A 294 3.89 6.51 -13.46
N GLN A 295 3.60 5.43 -14.19
CA GLN A 295 2.26 4.90 -14.32
C GLN A 295 2.02 3.82 -13.27
N LYS A 296 0.85 3.92 -12.62
CA LYS A 296 0.45 3.02 -11.55
C LYS A 296 -0.55 1.99 -12.08
N TYR A 297 -0.31 0.74 -11.72
CA TYR A 297 -1.14 -0.41 -12.05
C TYR A 297 -1.73 -0.95 -10.76
N PHE A 298 -3.03 -0.78 -10.54
CA PHE A 298 -3.68 -1.30 -9.35
C PHE A 298 -3.77 -2.83 -9.42
N SER A 299 -3.34 -3.53 -8.37
CA SER A 299 -3.20 -4.99 -8.37
C SER A 299 -4.52 -5.74 -8.10
N PHE A 300 -5.53 -5.06 -7.54
CA PHE A 300 -6.79 -5.65 -7.10
C PHE A 300 -6.64 -6.79 -6.08
N ASN A 301 -5.46 -6.93 -5.45
CA ASN A 301 -5.16 -7.98 -4.48
C ASN A 301 -4.16 -7.47 -3.45
N THR A 302 -4.49 -7.59 -2.16
CA THR A 302 -3.65 -7.14 -1.06
C THR A 302 -2.34 -7.92 -0.90
N LEU A 303 -2.22 -9.07 -1.56
CA LEU A 303 -0.97 -9.82 -1.63
C LEU A 303 0.10 -9.16 -2.52
N TYR A 304 -0.30 -8.28 -3.44
CA TYR A 304 0.58 -7.72 -4.47
C TYR A 304 0.67 -6.21 -4.37
N GLY A 305 1.90 -5.69 -4.39
CA GLY A 305 2.17 -4.28 -4.13
C GLY A 305 2.18 -3.96 -2.63
N LYS A 306 2.37 -2.69 -2.27
CA LYS A 306 2.53 -2.27 -0.88
C LYS A 306 1.32 -1.47 -0.40
N ALA A 307 0.92 -1.66 0.85
CA ALA A 307 -0.18 -0.91 1.46
C ALA A 307 0.04 0.61 1.40
N LYS A 308 1.28 1.07 1.66
CA LYS A 308 1.67 2.49 1.55
C LYS A 308 1.50 3.08 0.14
N ASP A 309 1.52 2.22 -0.88
CA ASP A 309 1.40 2.58 -2.29
C ASP A 309 0.00 2.20 -2.83
N ASN A 310 -0.99 2.01 -1.94
CA ASN A 310 -2.36 1.59 -2.24
C ASN A 310 -2.42 0.32 -3.10
N TYR A 311 -1.49 -0.63 -2.87
CA TYR A 311 -1.38 -1.88 -3.63
C TYR A 311 -1.28 -1.65 -5.15
N THR A 312 -0.67 -0.52 -5.53
CA THR A 312 -0.32 -0.24 -6.92
C THR A 312 1.12 -0.62 -7.21
N ILE A 313 1.37 -0.96 -8.48
CA ILE A 313 2.69 -1.28 -9.00
C ILE A 313 3.07 -0.16 -9.97
N THR A 314 4.23 0.46 -9.74
CA THR A 314 4.69 1.60 -10.55
C THR A 314 5.67 1.11 -11.60
N ASP A 315 5.42 1.47 -12.86
CA ASP A 315 6.27 1.15 -14.02
C ASP A 315 6.72 -0.33 -14.11
N PRO A 316 5.80 -1.31 -14.11
CA PRO A 316 6.12 -2.70 -14.43
C PRO A 316 6.36 -2.89 -15.93
N ILE A 317 6.97 -4.03 -16.30
CA ILE A 317 6.93 -4.55 -17.68
C ILE A 317 5.65 -5.36 -17.85
N VAL A 318 4.80 -4.97 -18.78
CA VAL A 318 3.45 -5.57 -18.90
C VAL A 318 3.38 -6.51 -20.08
N ARG A 319 3.22 -7.82 -19.83
CA ARG A 319 2.80 -8.78 -20.86
C ARG A 319 1.30 -8.68 -21.06
N VAL A 320 0.88 -8.25 -22.24
CA VAL A 320 -0.54 -8.32 -22.61
C VAL A 320 -0.86 -9.75 -23.01
N ILE A 321 -1.86 -10.33 -22.36
CA ILE A 321 -2.32 -11.69 -22.60
C ILE A 321 -2.83 -11.79 -24.03
N ASN A 322 -2.20 -12.65 -24.83
CA ASN A 322 -2.72 -13.09 -26.12
C ASN A 322 -3.34 -14.48 -25.93
N PRO A 323 -4.68 -14.61 -25.98
CA PRO A 323 -5.35 -15.87 -25.73
C PRO A 323 -4.90 -17.03 -26.61
N GLU A 324 -4.29 -16.83 -27.77
CA GLU A 324 -3.89 -17.93 -28.66
C GLU A 324 -2.53 -18.55 -28.30
N ILE A 325 -1.69 -17.81 -27.58
CA ILE A 325 -0.29 -18.16 -27.26
C ILE A 325 0.02 -17.96 -25.77
N THR A 326 -1.01 -17.96 -24.93
CA THR A 326 -0.87 -18.01 -23.47
C THR A 326 -1.04 -19.44 -22.98
N GLU A 327 -0.01 -19.91 -22.29
CA GLU A 327 0.15 -21.26 -21.78
C GLU A 327 -1.03 -21.76 -20.92
N SER A 328 -1.34 -23.06 -21.01
CA SER A 328 -2.44 -23.68 -20.28
C SER A 328 -2.32 -23.53 -18.75
N LEU A 329 -1.10 -23.58 -18.23
CA LEU A 329 -0.81 -23.40 -16.81
C LEU A 329 -1.31 -22.05 -16.27
N PHE A 330 -1.15 -20.98 -17.06
CA PHE A 330 -1.62 -19.65 -16.69
C PHE A 330 -3.13 -19.63 -16.42
N TRP A 331 -3.91 -20.28 -17.29
CA TRP A 331 -5.37 -20.32 -17.17
C TRP A 331 -5.86 -21.07 -15.92
N GLY A 332 -5.13 -22.10 -15.47
CA GLY A 332 -5.41 -22.75 -14.20
C GLY A 332 -5.13 -21.84 -13.01
N ASN A 333 -3.95 -21.20 -13.00
CA ASN A 333 -3.49 -20.38 -11.88
C ASN A 333 -4.39 -19.16 -11.61
N ILE A 334 -4.92 -18.51 -12.66
CA ILE A 334 -5.78 -17.33 -12.48
C ILE A 334 -7.13 -17.63 -11.84
N LEU A 335 -7.54 -18.91 -11.74
CA LEU A 335 -8.79 -19.33 -11.11
C LEU A 335 -8.67 -19.58 -9.61
N THR A 336 -7.45 -19.65 -9.08
CA THR A 336 -7.19 -19.94 -7.65
C THR A 336 -7.43 -18.72 -6.76
N SER A 337 -7.36 -18.90 -5.43
CA SER A 337 -7.57 -17.82 -4.44
C SER A 337 -6.65 -16.62 -4.65
N ASP A 338 -5.43 -16.87 -5.13
CA ASP A 338 -4.42 -15.84 -5.38
C ASP A 338 -4.37 -15.46 -6.87
N GLY A 339 -5.26 -16.06 -7.67
CA GLY A 339 -5.43 -15.82 -9.09
C GLY A 339 -5.87 -14.39 -9.44
N GLY A 340 -6.01 -14.17 -10.75
CA GLY A 340 -6.13 -12.85 -11.34
C GLY A 340 -7.42 -12.59 -12.12
N LEU A 341 -8.38 -13.52 -12.16
CA LEU A 341 -9.62 -13.36 -12.92
C LEU A 341 -10.73 -12.67 -12.11
N PHE A 342 -11.17 -11.52 -12.59
CA PHE A 342 -12.23 -10.70 -11.99
C PHE A 342 -13.42 -10.56 -12.93
N PHE A 343 -14.62 -10.52 -12.34
CA PHE A 343 -15.87 -10.24 -13.04
C PHE A 343 -16.47 -8.92 -12.58
N ASP A 344 -17.02 -8.17 -13.54
CA ASP A 344 -17.73 -6.92 -13.26
C ASP A 344 -19.23 -7.17 -13.10
N GLN A 345 -19.72 -6.95 -11.87
CA GLN A 345 -21.10 -7.17 -11.47
C GLN A 345 -21.99 -5.94 -11.65
N LYS A 346 -21.51 -4.81 -12.19
CA LYS A 346 -22.31 -3.58 -12.32
C LYS A 346 -23.65 -3.75 -13.05
N HIS A 347 -23.83 -4.84 -13.80
CA HIS A 347 -25.03 -5.14 -14.57
C HIS A 347 -25.71 -6.47 -14.21
N THR A 348 -25.26 -7.15 -13.16
CA THR A 348 -25.91 -8.39 -12.70
C THR A 348 -26.93 -8.07 -11.62
N SER A 349 -28.14 -8.62 -11.78
CA SER A 349 -29.21 -8.55 -10.77
C SER A 349 -28.71 -9.07 -9.41
N ASN A 350 -29.36 -8.66 -8.30
CA ASN A 350 -29.06 -8.98 -6.89
C ASN A 350 -28.94 -10.49 -6.52
N GLN A 351 -28.82 -11.40 -7.49
CA GLN A 351 -28.48 -12.79 -7.26
C GLN A 351 -26.99 -12.95 -6.94
N ASN A 352 -26.67 -13.87 -6.04
CA ASN A 352 -25.29 -14.27 -5.74
C ASN A 352 -24.57 -14.66 -7.04
N PHE A 353 -23.52 -13.90 -7.41
CA PHE A 353 -22.79 -14.08 -8.67
C PHE A 353 -22.20 -15.50 -8.81
N PHE A 354 -21.85 -16.15 -7.70
CA PHE A 354 -21.44 -17.55 -7.71
C PHE A 354 -22.49 -18.45 -8.39
N ASN A 355 -23.78 -18.22 -8.14
CA ASN A 355 -24.86 -19.02 -8.73
C ASN A 355 -24.95 -18.84 -10.26
N GLN A 356 -24.46 -17.72 -10.80
CA GLN A 356 -24.44 -17.47 -12.25
C GLN A 356 -23.27 -18.18 -12.95
N ILE A 357 -22.13 -18.32 -12.25
CA ILE A 357 -20.95 -19.01 -12.79
C ILE A 357 -20.95 -20.52 -12.49
N ASN A 358 -21.65 -20.96 -11.45
CA ASN A 358 -21.69 -22.37 -11.02
C ASN A 358 -22.10 -23.35 -12.13
N PRO A 359 -23.11 -23.06 -12.99
CA PRO A 359 -23.42 -23.94 -14.11
C PRO A 359 -22.25 -24.17 -15.05
N TYR A 360 -21.42 -23.14 -15.29
CA TYR A 360 -20.23 -23.26 -16.13
C TYR A 360 -19.11 -24.05 -15.42
N ILE A 361 -18.94 -23.86 -14.11
CA ILE A 361 -17.97 -24.64 -13.31
C ILE A 361 -18.30 -26.14 -13.42
N LYS A 362 -19.59 -26.49 -13.33
CA LYS A 362 -20.11 -27.85 -13.51
C LYS A 362 -19.96 -28.36 -14.94
N GLU A 363 -20.32 -27.55 -15.94
CA GLU A 363 -20.16 -27.88 -17.37
C GLU A 363 -18.74 -28.35 -17.69
N PHE A 364 -17.73 -27.68 -17.12
CA PHE A 364 -16.32 -28.00 -17.36
C PHE A 364 -15.71 -28.98 -16.34
N ASN A 365 -16.50 -29.50 -15.38
CA ASN A 365 -16.02 -30.37 -14.29
C ASN A 365 -14.79 -29.77 -13.58
N LEU A 366 -14.93 -28.52 -13.12
CA LEU A 366 -13.93 -27.79 -12.36
C LEU A 366 -14.20 -27.77 -10.84
N GLU A 367 -15.33 -28.34 -10.41
CA GLU A 367 -15.68 -28.48 -8.99
C GLU A 367 -14.82 -29.53 -8.28
N ASN A 368 -14.68 -29.39 -6.94
CA ASN A 368 -14.10 -30.43 -6.10
C ASN A 368 -14.92 -31.72 -6.22
N ILE A 369 -14.24 -32.85 -6.48
CA ILE A 369 -14.73 -34.17 -6.04
C ILE A 369 -14.26 -34.36 -4.60
#